data_AF-A0A0P9SHU0-F1
#
_entry.id   AF-A0A0P9SHU0-F1
#
_cell.length_a   1.000
_cell.length_b   1.000
_cell.length_c   1.000
_cell.angle_alpha   90.00
_cell.angle_beta   90.00
_cell.angle_gamma   90.00
#
_symmetry.space_group_name_H-M   'P 1'
#
loop_
_entity.id
_entity.type
_entity.pdbx_description
1 polymer ?
#
loop_
_entity_poly.entity_id
_entity_poly.type
_entity_poly.pdbx_seq_one_letter_code
_entity_poly.pdbx_strand_id
1 'polypeptide(L)'
;MRLHRPVQALALGMKQLDPENLSQRLPVQYDQEELKDIACGINAHLERVEQFMARERALLDQASHEFRTPIAVISGALDVLARQALPACAAPPIQRMRATVDNLTEIMVALLYLSREPMSSAPDDPVELDRLLPGLVKDHQHLLDGKPVQFSVHIHQTLCLQVPEAMLRIAIGNLLRNAAENTYDGTITVRLKDGVLSVTDSGEGFDTAQASLHYLSLLRNPTRAGTGKGLGLFLVRRICERFRWTLTLESMPTPGTRAELDFRTRLVQYR
;
A
#
# COMPACT_ATOMS: atom_id res chain seq x y z
N MET A 1 -28.28 -44.57 -10.06
CA MET A 1 -28.26 -43.08 -10.13
C MET A 1 -28.21 -42.36 -8.77
N ARG A 2 -28.05 -43.04 -7.61
CA ARG A 2 -28.10 -42.40 -6.27
C ARG A 2 -26.82 -41.69 -5.79
N LEU A 3 -25.67 -41.88 -6.44
CA LEU A 3 -24.38 -41.30 -6.03
C LEU A 3 -24.01 -39.96 -6.69
N HIS A 4 -24.74 -39.52 -7.73
CA HIS A 4 -24.30 -38.38 -8.54
C HIS A 4 -24.52 -37.01 -7.86
N ARG A 5 -25.67 -36.82 -7.20
CA ARG A 5 -26.03 -35.57 -6.53
C ARG A 5 -25.13 -35.19 -5.34
N PRO A 6 -24.84 -36.09 -4.37
CA PRO A 6 -24.04 -35.71 -3.19
C PRO A 6 -22.58 -35.44 -3.56
N VAL A 7 -22.02 -36.16 -4.53
CA VAL A 7 -20.67 -35.88 -5.08
C VAL A 7 -20.64 -34.52 -5.79
N GLN A 8 -21.67 -34.17 -6.57
CA GLN A 8 -21.78 -32.84 -7.18
C GLN A 8 -21.91 -31.73 -6.13
N ALA A 9 -22.67 -31.95 -5.05
CA ALA A 9 -22.79 -31.00 -3.95
C ALA A 9 -21.45 -30.75 -3.24
N LEU A 10 -20.68 -31.82 -2.97
CA LEU A 10 -19.34 -31.69 -2.41
C LEU A 10 -18.40 -30.92 -3.36
N ALA A 11 -18.40 -31.27 -4.66
CA ALA A 11 -17.59 -30.58 -5.66
C ALA A 11 -17.98 -29.11 -5.85
N LEU A 12 -19.27 -28.78 -5.75
CA LEU A 12 -19.75 -27.40 -5.82
C LEU A 12 -19.35 -26.62 -4.58
N GLY A 13 -19.46 -27.22 -3.40
CA GLY A 13 -19.00 -26.63 -2.14
C GLY A 13 -17.50 -26.32 -2.19
N MET A 14 -16.68 -27.25 -2.71
CA MET A 14 -15.25 -27.01 -2.90
C MET A 14 -14.95 -25.86 -3.86
N LYS A 15 -15.71 -25.71 -4.95
CA LYS A 15 -15.55 -24.59 -5.89
C LYS A 15 -15.99 -23.24 -5.32
N GLN A 16 -16.86 -23.26 -4.31
CA GLN A 16 -17.36 -22.06 -3.65
C GLN A 16 -16.52 -21.63 -2.45
N LEU A 17 -15.55 -22.45 -2.03
CA LEU A 17 -14.59 -22.04 -1.01
C LEU A 17 -13.83 -20.81 -1.48
N ASP A 18 -13.99 -19.73 -0.73
CA ASP A 18 -13.29 -18.49 -0.97
C ASP A 18 -11.90 -18.56 -0.32
N PRO A 19 -10.80 -18.43 -1.09
CA PRO A 19 -9.45 -18.40 -0.54
C PRO A 19 -9.23 -17.30 0.51
N GLU A 20 -10.03 -16.22 0.46
CA GLU A 20 -9.96 -15.10 1.41
C GLU A 20 -10.82 -15.32 2.67
N ASN A 21 -11.61 -16.39 2.73
CA ASN A 21 -12.47 -16.72 3.88
C ASN A 21 -12.19 -18.14 4.39
N LEU A 22 -11.09 -18.25 5.14
CA LEU A 22 -10.61 -19.51 5.72
C LEU A 22 -11.51 -20.08 6.83
N SER A 23 -12.50 -19.33 7.30
CA SER A 23 -13.50 -19.81 8.28
C SER A 23 -14.67 -20.56 7.63
N GLN A 24 -14.77 -20.56 6.29
CA GLN A 24 -15.74 -21.39 5.58
C GLN A 24 -15.48 -22.88 5.81
N ARG A 25 -16.55 -23.67 5.86
CA ARG A 25 -16.49 -25.12 6.04
C ARG A 25 -17.43 -25.80 5.07
N LEU A 26 -17.01 -26.96 4.56
CA LEU A 26 -17.86 -27.82 3.77
C LEU A 26 -18.91 -28.48 4.70
N PRO A 27 -20.17 -28.62 4.24
CA PRO A 27 -21.17 -29.39 4.98
C PRO A 27 -20.69 -30.83 5.15
N VAL A 28 -20.97 -31.45 6.30
CA VAL A 28 -20.55 -32.83 6.64
C VAL A 28 -21.72 -33.81 6.67
N GLN A 29 -22.93 -33.34 6.34
CA GLN A 29 -24.16 -34.13 6.35
C GLN A 29 -24.30 -34.86 5.01
N TYR A 30 -23.63 -36.02 4.90
CA TYR A 30 -23.76 -36.93 3.78
C TYR A 30 -24.23 -38.31 4.26
N ASP A 31 -25.10 -38.95 3.49
CA ASP A 31 -25.54 -40.33 3.76
C ASP A 31 -24.43 -41.35 3.51
N GLN A 32 -23.46 -41.02 2.65
CA GLN A 32 -22.28 -41.83 2.36
C GLN A 32 -21.15 -41.50 3.33
N GLU A 33 -20.63 -42.52 4.00
CA GLU A 33 -19.53 -42.40 4.96
C GLU A 33 -18.25 -41.90 4.28
N GLU A 34 -17.95 -42.34 3.05
CA GLU A 34 -16.77 -41.90 2.32
C GLU A 34 -16.80 -40.40 1.98
N LEU A 35 -17.98 -39.86 1.67
CA LEU A 35 -18.13 -38.42 1.37
C LEU A 35 -18.04 -37.58 2.63
N LYS A 36 -18.56 -38.09 3.75
CA LYS A 36 -18.40 -37.48 5.06
C LYS A 36 -16.92 -37.42 5.46
N ASP A 37 -16.17 -38.50 5.27
CA ASP A 37 -14.74 -38.55 5.58
C ASP A 37 -13.92 -37.56 4.74
N ILE A 38 -14.23 -37.43 3.45
CA ILE A 38 -13.59 -36.43 2.58
C ILE A 38 -13.90 -35.01 3.05
N ALA A 39 -15.17 -34.70 3.35
CA ALA A 39 -15.56 -33.37 3.83
C ALA A 39 -14.90 -33.02 5.17
N CYS A 40 -14.85 -33.98 6.10
CA CYS A 40 -14.14 -33.83 7.38
C CYS A 40 -12.63 -33.63 7.18
N GLY A 41 -12.00 -34.40 6.29
CA GLY A 41 -10.58 -34.28 5.97
C GLY A 41 -10.22 -32.91 5.35
N ILE A 42 -11.07 -32.39 4.46
CA ILE A 42 -10.91 -31.04 3.90
C ILE A 42 -11.11 -29.98 5.00
N ASN A 43 -12.14 -30.08 5.82
CA ASN A 43 -12.38 -29.14 6.92
C ASN A 43 -11.20 -29.11 7.91
N ALA A 44 -10.63 -30.28 8.26
CA ALA A 44 -9.43 -30.37 9.09
C ALA A 44 -8.17 -29.81 8.40
N HIS A 45 -8.11 -29.83 7.07
CA HIS A 45 -7.05 -29.14 6.32
C HIS A 45 -7.24 -27.62 6.35
N LEU A 46 -8.46 -27.13 6.12
CA LEU A 46 -8.81 -25.70 6.21
C LEU A 46 -8.50 -25.15 7.61
N GLU A 47 -8.82 -25.90 8.67
CA GLU A 47 -8.49 -25.52 10.05
C GLU A 47 -6.96 -25.41 10.27
N ARG A 48 -6.17 -26.33 9.72
CA ARG A 48 -4.70 -26.24 9.80
C ARG A 48 -4.15 -25.02 9.05
N VAL A 49 -4.74 -24.68 7.91
CA VAL A 49 -4.39 -23.46 7.13
C VAL A 49 -4.75 -22.21 7.93
N GLU A 50 -5.94 -22.15 8.52
CA GLU A 50 -6.39 -21.05 9.37
C GLU A 50 -5.46 -20.85 10.57
N GLN A 51 -5.11 -21.94 11.28
CA GLN A 51 -4.16 -21.88 12.41
C GLN A 51 -2.73 -21.49 11.99
N PHE A 52 -2.29 -21.87 10.79
CA PHE A 52 -0.99 -21.46 10.26
C PHE A 52 -0.98 -19.96 9.93
N MET A 53 -2.00 -19.47 9.24
CA MET A 53 -2.18 -18.05 8.94
C MET A 53 -2.32 -17.19 10.20
N ALA A 54 -3.06 -17.66 11.21
CA ALA A 54 -3.16 -16.97 12.50
C ALA A 54 -1.80 -16.84 13.21
N ARG A 55 -0.96 -17.88 13.15
CA ARG A 55 0.40 -17.84 13.71
C ARG A 55 1.31 -16.88 12.96
N GLU A 56 1.27 -16.89 11.62
CA GLU A 56 2.04 -15.95 10.80
C GLU A 56 1.65 -14.50 11.09
N ARG A 57 0.35 -14.22 11.27
CA ARG A 57 -0.14 -12.89 11.68
C ARG A 57 0.38 -12.47 13.04
N ALA A 58 0.28 -13.36 14.04
CA ALA A 58 0.78 -13.08 15.38
C ALA A 58 2.28 -12.80 15.39
N LEU A 59 3.06 -13.54 14.57
CA LEU A 59 4.49 -13.28 14.38
C LEU A 59 4.74 -11.89 13.80
N LEU A 60 3.99 -11.51 12.76
CA LEU A 60 4.12 -10.20 12.12
C LEU A 60 3.73 -9.07 13.08
N ASP A 61 2.64 -9.21 13.83
CA ASP A 61 2.26 -8.23 14.86
C ASP A 61 3.33 -8.11 15.95
N GLN A 62 3.89 -9.22 16.44
CA GLN A 62 5.00 -9.20 17.39
C GLN A 62 6.23 -8.48 16.80
N ALA A 63 6.59 -8.78 15.55
CA ALA A 63 7.69 -8.12 14.86
C ALA A 63 7.44 -6.60 14.74
N SER A 64 6.20 -6.15 14.49
CA SER A 64 5.86 -4.72 14.53
C SER A 64 6.27 -4.06 15.83
N HIS A 65 5.83 -4.66 16.94
CA HIS A 65 6.03 -4.09 18.26
C HIS A 65 7.51 -4.04 18.60
N GLU A 66 8.25 -5.11 18.26
CA GLU A 66 9.70 -5.20 18.47
C GLU A 66 10.48 -4.22 17.58
N PHE A 67 10.01 -3.88 16.38
CA PHE A 67 10.68 -2.90 15.52
C PHE A 67 10.29 -1.44 15.80
N ARG A 68 9.08 -1.17 16.32
CA ARG A 68 8.65 0.20 16.64
C ARG A 68 9.58 0.86 17.67
N THR A 69 10.02 0.09 18.67
CA THR A 69 10.92 0.57 19.73
C THR A 69 12.29 1.02 19.20
N PRO A 70 13.07 0.20 18.48
CA PRO A 70 14.36 0.64 17.94
C PRO A 70 14.21 1.76 16.92
N ILE A 71 13.14 1.80 16.11
CA ILE A 71 12.87 2.95 15.23
C ILE A 71 12.65 4.22 16.05
N ALA A 72 11.81 4.19 17.07
CA ALA A 72 11.56 5.36 17.92
C ALA A 72 12.83 5.86 18.61
N VAL A 73 13.71 4.96 19.04
CA VAL A 73 15.02 5.28 19.61
C VAL A 73 15.90 6.00 18.58
N ILE A 74 16.00 5.48 17.35
CA ILE A 74 16.81 6.10 16.30
C ILE A 74 16.24 7.47 15.92
N SER A 75 14.91 7.58 15.73
CA SER A 75 14.25 8.86 15.46
C SER A 75 14.52 9.89 16.56
N GLY A 76 14.40 9.50 17.83
CA GLY A 76 14.69 10.37 18.96
C GLY A 76 16.16 10.83 19.00
N ALA A 77 17.10 9.94 18.68
CA ALA A 77 18.51 10.32 18.56
C ALA A 77 18.75 11.32 17.41
N LEU A 78 18.10 11.13 16.26
CA LEU A 78 18.16 12.06 15.14
C LEU A 78 17.52 13.41 15.46
N ASP A 79 16.46 13.45 16.28
CA ASP A 79 15.83 14.70 16.74
C ASP A 79 16.75 15.47 17.68
N VAL A 80 17.47 14.77 18.56
CA VAL A 80 18.49 15.38 19.43
C VAL A 80 19.63 15.94 18.58
N LEU A 81 20.14 15.18 17.61
CA LEU A 81 21.21 15.64 16.71
C LEU A 81 20.78 16.87 15.89
N ALA A 82 19.53 16.92 15.43
CA ALA A 82 19.01 18.06 14.68
C ALA A 82 18.95 19.36 15.51
N ARG A 83 18.94 19.28 16.84
CA ARG A 83 18.94 20.43 17.76
C ARG A 83 20.35 20.85 18.20
N GLN A 84 21.37 20.07 17.88
CA GLN A 84 22.76 20.38 18.23
C GLN A 84 23.43 21.24 17.17
N ALA A 85 24.32 22.13 17.60
CA ALA A 85 25.19 22.88 16.69
C ALA A 85 26.30 21.96 16.17
N LEU A 86 25.98 21.22 15.11
CA LEU A 86 26.91 20.31 14.43
C LEU A 86 27.60 21.01 13.25
N PRO A 87 28.80 20.56 12.84
CA PRO A 87 29.43 21.03 11.60
C PRO A 87 28.50 20.83 10.39
N ALA A 88 28.53 21.76 9.43
CA ALA A 88 27.65 21.70 8.25
C ALA A 88 27.77 20.39 7.44
N CYS A 89 28.94 19.74 7.48
CA CYS A 89 29.16 18.43 6.83
C CYS A 89 28.38 17.28 7.47
N ALA A 90 27.87 17.43 8.70
CA ALA A 90 27.08 16.42 9.39
C ALA A 90 25.59 16.43 8.96
N ALA A 91 25.10 17.53 8.38
CA ALA A 91 23.68 17.65 8.00
C ALA A 91 23.26 16.65 6.90
N PRO A 92 24.00 16.47 5.78
CA PRO A 92 23.62 15.51 4.74
C PRO A 92 23.50 14.05 5.22
N PRO A 93 24.45 13.46 5.98
CA PRO A 93 24.28 12.10 6.48
C PRO A 93 23.13 11.98 7.49
N ILE A 94 22.87 12.99 8.34
CA ILE A 94 21.75 12.98 9.28
C ILE A 94 20.40 13.00 8.55
N GLN A 95 20.26 13.84 7.52
CA GLN A 95 19.06 13.85 6.67
C GLN A 95 18.84 12.51 5.98
N ARG A 96 19.90 11.87 5.46
CA ARG A 96 19.81 10.52 4.87
C ARG A 96 19.38 9.45 5.89
N MET A 97 19.91 9.50 7.11
CA MET A 97 19.49 8.58 8.19
C MET A 97 18.02 8.78 8.53
N ARG A 98 17.55 10.03 8.65
CA ARG A 98 16.14 10.33 8.90
C ARG A 98 15.23 9.78 7.80
N ALA A 99 15.53 10.08 6.54
CA ALA A 99 14.78 9.55 5.42
C ALA A 99 14.74 8.01 5.38
N THR A 100 15.82 7.36 5.82
CA THR A 100 15.88 5.89 5.90
C THR A 100 14.98 5.35 7.02
N VAL A 101 14.96 5.99 8.18
CA VAL A 101 14.12 5.59 9.32
C VAL A 101 12.64 5.81 9.03
N ASP A 102 12.29 6.92 8.38
CA ASP A 102 10.93 7.21 7.93
C ASP A 102 10.47 6.14 6.93
N ASN A 103 11.33 5.77 5.98
CA ASN A 103 11.06 4.70 5.02
C ASN A 103 10.88 3.33 5.71
N LEU A 104 11.72 2.96 6.67
CA LEU A 104 11.55 1.73 7.46
C LEU A 104 10.22 1.71 8.21
N THR A 105 9.80 2.87 8.72
CA THR A 105 8.52 3.01 9.41
C THR A 105 7.36 2.80 8.44
N GLU A 106 7.40 3.42 7.26
CA GLU A 106 6.41 3.22 6.20
C GLU A 106 6.33 1.75 5.77
N ILE A 107 7.46 1.09 5.53
CA ILE A 107 7.54 -0.33 5.14
C ILE A 107 6.95 -1.23 6.24
N MET A 108 7.21 -0.93 7.51
CA MET A 108 6.67 -1.74 8.59
C MET A 108 5.16 -1.57 8.70
N VAL A 109 4.65 -0.33 8.72
CA VAL A 109 3.21 -0.05 8.78
C VAL A 109 2.49 -0.71 7.61
N ALA A 110 3.08 -0.62 6.41
CA ALA A 110 2.64 -1.32 5.22
C ALA A 110 2.54 -2.83 5.40
N LEU A 111 3.65 -3.49 5.76
CA LEU A 111 3.73 -4.94 5.89
C LEU A 111 2.65 -5.48 6.84
N LEU A 112 2.44 -4.78 7.94
CA LEU A 112 1.47 -5.15 8.97
C LEU A 112 0.03 -4.90 8.54
N TYR A 113 -0.21 -3.81 7.83
CA TYR A 113 -1.53 -3.56 7.30
C TYR A 113 -1.91 -4.59 6.22
N LEU A 114 -0.94 -5.01 5.42
CA LEU A 114 -1.11 -6.02 4.38
C LEU A 114 -1.20 -7.45 4.91
N SER A 115 -0.59 -7.74 6.07
CA SER A 115 -0.71 -9.05 6.71
C SER A 115 -2.06 -9.26 7.40
N ARG A 116 -2.82 -8.18 7.64
CA ARG A 116 -4.16 -8.24 8.22
C ARG A 116 -5.20 -8.49 7.13
N GLU A 117 -5.87 -9.64 7.19
CA GLU A 117 -7.15 -9.87 6.49
C GLU A 117 -8.22 -8.85 6.96
N PRO A 118 -9.35 -8.67 6.26
CA PRO A 118 -10.42 -7.76 6.67
C PRO A 118 -11.19 -8.36 7.84
N MET A 119 -10.51 -8.55 8.96
CA MET A 119 -11.14 -8.86 10.24
C MET A 119 -11.62 -7.56 10.83
N SER A 120 -12.85 -7.18 10.49
CA SER A 120 -13.79 -6.37 11.28
C SER A 120 -13.13 -5.48 12.34
N SER A 121 -12.21 -4.60 11.95
CA SER A 121 -11.75 -3.52 12.80
C SER A 121 -12.88 -2.49 12.81
N ALA A 122 -13.18 -1.94 13.99
CA ALA A 122 -14.19 -0.90 14.19
C ALA A 122 -14.13 0.15 13.08
N PRO A 123 -15.27 0.76 12.67
CA PRO A 123 -15.25 1.77 11.62
C PRO A 123 -14.27 2.87 12.03
N ASP A 124 -13.21 3.02 11.22
CA ASP A 124 -12.28 4.13 11.36
C ASP A 124 -13.07 5.43 11.19
N ASP A 125 -12.72 6.47 11.96
CA ASP A 125 -13.33 7.78 11.76
C ASP A 125 -13.08 8.23 10.30
N PRO A 126 -14.10 8.79 9.61
CA PRO A 126 -13.95 9.24 8.24
C PRO A 126 -12.86 10.30 8.14
N VAL A 127 -11.92 10.10 7.21
CA VAL A 127 -10.85 11.06 6.94
C VAL A 127 -11.30 12.02 5.84
N GLU A 128 -11.30 13.32 6.16
CA GLU A 128 -11.53 14.40 5.19
C GLU A 128 -10.24 14.66 4.38
N LEU A 129 -10.13 14.05 3.20
CA LEU A 129 -8.92 14.08 2.39
C LEU A 129 -8.56 15.50 1.93
N ASP A 130 -9.55 16.34 1.63
CA ASP A 130 -9.35 17.74 1.27
C ASP A 130 -8.69 18.56 2.39
N ARG A 131 -8.93 18.23 3.66
CA ARG A 131 -8.25 18.85 4.80
C ARG A 131 -6.87 18.27 5.07
N LEU A 132 -6.68 16.97 4.80
CA LEU A 132 -5.41 16.27 5.00
C LEU A 132 -4.35 16.70 3.97
N LEU A 133 -4.74 16.85 2.70
CA LEU A 133 -3.83 17.07 1.57
C LEU A 133 -2.86 18.27 1.74
N PRO A 134 -3.31 19.48 2.15
CA PRO A 134 -2.41 20.62 2.30
C PRO A 134 -1.33 20.37 3.36
N GLY A 135 -1.68 19.74 4.47
CA GLY A 135 -0.74 19.35 5.52
C GLY A 135 0.28 18.35 5.00
N LEU A 136 -0.20 17.32 4.29
CA LEU A 136 0.68 16.29 3.74
C LEU A 136 1.65 16.86 2.69
N VAL A 137 1.21 17.76 1.81
CA VAL A 137 2.08 18.43 0.84
C VAL A 137 3.11 19.30 1.56
N LYS A 138 2.71 20.03 2.60
CA LYS A 138 3.63 20.83 3.43
C LYS A 138 4.71 19.97 4.07
N ASP A 139 4.34 18.80 4.62
CA ASP A 139 5.28 17.86 5.22
C ASP A 139 6.34 17.38 4.22
N HIS A 140 6.02 17.35 2.91
CA HIS A 140 6.91 16.90 1.84
C HIS A 140 7.66 18.04 1.12
N GLN A 141 7.45 19.31 1.49
CA GLN A 141 8.12 20.44 0.84
C GLN A 141 9.65 20.35 0.90
N HIS A 142 10.19 19.80 1.99
CA HIS A 142 11.64 19.61 2.19
C HIS A 142 12.29 18.73 1.11
N LEU A 143 11.52 17.90 0.40
CA LEU A 143 12.03 17.07 -0.71
C LEU A 143 12.42 17.91 -1.94
N LEU A 144 11.97 19.17 -2.01
CA LEU A 144 12.29 20.11 -3.08
C LEU A 144 13.46 21.03 -2.73
N ASP A 145 14.04 20.92 -1.53
CA ASP A 145 15.11 21.80 -1.07
C ASP A 145 16.30 21.78 -2.05
N GLY A 146 16.67 22.95 -2.55
CA GLY A 146 17.76 23.12 -3.52
C GLY A 146 17.40 22.80 -4.99
N LYS A 147 16.12 22.49 -5.29
CA LYS A 147 15.62 22.35 -6.66
C LYS A 147 14.73 23.54 -7.05
N PRO A 148 14.76 24.00 -8.31
CA PRO A 148 13.79 24.95 -8.85
C PRO A 148 12.42 24.29 -9.11
N VAL A 149 11.87 23.61 -8.10
CA VAL A 149 10.61 22.87 -8.19
C VAL A 149 9.66 23.37 -7.11
N GLN A 150 8.38 23.48 -7.43
CA GLN A 150 7.34 23.87 -6.48
C GLN A 150 6.16 22.89 -6.50
N PHE A 151 5.51 22.72 -5.34
CA PHE A 151 4.22 22.05 -5.28
C PHE A 151 3.09 23.05 -5.57
N SER A 152 2.15 22.66 -6.43
CA SER A 152 0.88 23.36 -6.64
C SER A 152 -0.28 22.47 -6.21
N VAL A 153 -1.15 22.95 -5.32
CA VAL A 153 -2.27 22.17 -4.77
C VAL A 153 -3.60 22.73 -5.24
N HIS A 154 -4.40 21.90 -5.91
CA HIS A 154 -5.72 22.27 -6.45
C HIS A 154 -6.80 21.31 -5.95
N ILE A 155 -7.57 21.76 -4.96
CA ILE A 155 -8.66 20.99 -4.37
C ILE A 155 -9.99 21.55 -4.90
N HIS A 156 -10.73 20.72 -5.63
CA HIS A 156 -11.97 21.12 -6.29
C HIS A 156 -13.22 20.45 -5.69
N GLN A 157 -13.05 19.69 -4.61
CA GLN A 157 -14.13 18.98 -3.94
C GLN A 157 -13.77 18.69 -2.49
N THR A 158 -14.79 18.42 -1.67
CA THR A 158 -14.64 17.73 -0.38
C THR A 158 -14.70 16.23 -0.59
N LEU A 159 -13.88 15.44 0.11
CA LEU A 159 -13.89 13.98 -0.01
C LEU A 159 -13.62 13.32 1.34
N CYS A 160 -14.62 12.62 1.88
CA CYS A 160 -14.47 11.80 3.07
C CYS A 160 -14.25 10.33 2.69
N LEU A 161 -13.20 9.71 3.24
CA LEU A 161 -12.87 8.31 3.02
C LEU A 161 -12.93 7.53 4.34
N GLN A 162 -13.58 6.36 4.31
CA GLN A 162 -13.67 5.43 5.44
C GLN A 162 -12.44 4.52 5.44
N VAL A 163 -11.28 5.09 5.76
CA VAL A 163 -9.97 4.40 5.78
C VAL A 163 -9.08 4.99 6.87
N PRO A 164 -8.13 4.22 7.43
CA PRO A 164 -7.13 4.76 8.33
C PRO A 164 -6.32 5.88 7.66
N GLU A 165 -6.20 7.03 8.33
CA GLU A 165 -5.41 8.18 7.84
C GLU A 165 -3.98 7.78 7.45
N ALA A 166 -3.38 6.85 8.19
CA ALA A 166 -2.04 6.33 7.92
C ALA A 166 -1.90 5.75 6.50
N MET A 167 -2.94 5.10 5.97
CA MET A 167 -2.91 4.52 4.62
C MET A 167 -2.91 5.60 3.54
N LEU A 168 -3.66 6.68 3.76
CA LEU A 168 -3.65 7.84 2.87
C LEU A 168 -2.29 8.54 2.91
N ARG A 169 -1.73 8.75 4.11
CA ARG A 169 -0.39 9.34 4.27
C ARG A 169 0.68 8.55 3.53
N ILE A 170 0.66 7.21 3.67
CA ILE A 170 1.60 6.32 2.99
C ILE A 170 1.40 6.38 1.47
N ALA A 171 0.18 6.17 0.99
CA ALA A 171 -0.09 6.11 -0.44
C ALA A 171 0.27 7.42 -1.14
N ILE A 172 -0.21 8.54 -0.60
CA ILE A 172 -0.01 9.87 -1.19
C ILE A 172 1.44 10.34 -0.99
N GLY A 173 2.02 10.12 0.19
CA GLY A 173 3.42 10.46 0.46
C GLY A 173 4.38 9.76 -0.50
N ASN A 174 4.13 8.49 -0.83
CA ASN A 174 4.92 7.77 -1.83
C ASN A 174 4.77 8.36 -3.24
N LEU A 175 3.57 8.81 -3.63
CA LEU A 175 3.39 9.50 -4.92
C LEU A 175 4.10 10.87 -4.95
N LEU A 176 4.01 11.65 -3.87
CA LEU A 176 4.69 12.93 -3.74
C LEU A 176 6.22 12.78 -3.77
N ARG A 177 6.75 11.78 -3.06
CA ARG A 177 8.17 11.46 -3.05
C ARG A 177 8.66 11.05 -4.45
N ASN A 178 7.92 10.17 -5.13
CA ASN A 178 8.24 9.78 -6.49
C ASN A 178 8.25 10.98 -7.45
N ALA A 179 7.27 11.87 -7.36
CA ALA A 179 7.25 13.09 -8.16
C ALA A 179 8.44 14.01 -7.85
N ALA A 180 8.75 14.24 -6.57
CA ALA A 180 9.87 15.07 -6.12
C ALA A 180 11.24 14.51 -6.53
N GLU A 181 11.41 13.19 -6.51
CA GLU A 181 12.65 12.53 -6.93
C GLU A 181 12.91 12.65 -8.44
N ASN A 182 11.85 12.57 -9.25
CA ASN A 182 11.96 12.57 -10.71
C ASN A 182 11.80 13.95 -11.36
N THR A 183 11.49 14.99 -10.57
CA THR A 183 11.46 16.39 -11.04
C THR A 183 12.75 17.10 -10.67
N TYR A 184 13.39 17.72 -11.66
CA TYR A 184 14.60 18.53 -11.47
C TYR A 184 14.34 20.03 -11.63
N ASP A 185 13.33 20.41 -12.42
CA ASP A 185 12.86 21.78 -12.62
C ASP A 185 11.35 21.78 -12.94
N GLY A 186 10.64 22.84 -12.54
CA GLY A 186 9.23 23.04 -12.87
C GLY A 186 8.26 22.90 -11.69
N THR A 187 7.16 22.15 -11.87
CA THR A 187 6.06 22.14 -10.89
C THR A 187 5.45 20.76 -10.74
N ILE A 188 5.24 20.33 -9.50
CA ILE A 188 4.49 19.13 -9.15
C ILE A 188 3.08 19.56 -8.76
N THR A 189 2.10 19.17 -9.56
CA THR A 189 0.70 19.53 -9.38
C THR A 189 -0.05 18.41 -8.68
N VAL A 190 -0.61 18.70 -7.50
CA VAL A 190 -1.48 17.82 -6.73
C VAL A 190 -2.90 18.30 -6.90
N ARG A 191 -3.78 17.49 -7.49
CA ARG A 191 -5.16 17.87 -7.78
C ARG A 191 -6.14 16.84 -7.25
N LEU A 192 -7.15 17.30 -6.50
CA LEU A 192 -8.27 16.47 -6.06
C LEU A 192 -9.55 16.93 -6.76
N LYS A 193 -10.13 16.07 -7.61
CA LYS A 193 -11.35 16.37 -8.36
C LYS A 193 -12.10 15.08 -8.72
N ASP A 194 -13.43 15.14 -8.69
CA ASP A 194 -14.36 14.08 -9.05
C ASP A 194 -14.02 12.72 -8.40
N GLY A 195 -13.57 12.68 -7.14
CA GLY A 195 -13.17 11.45 -6.44
C GLY A 195 -11.81 10.88 -6.82
N VAL A 196 -11.00 11.64 -7.57
CA VAL A 196 -9.68 11.25 -8.04
C VAL A 196 -8.62 12.22 -7.51
N LEU A 197 -7.56 11.69 -6.93
CA LEU A 197 -6.34 12.43 -6.61
C LEU A 197 -5.32 12.18 -7.70
N SER A 198 -4.86 13.23 -8.37
CA SER A 198 -3.76 13.15 -9.34
C SER A 198 -2.53 13.91 -8.85
N VAL A 199 -1.36 13.30 -8.95
CA VAL A 199 -0.05 13.93 -8.78
C VAL A 199 0.62 13.95 -10.15
N THR A 200 0.85 15.13 -10.69
CA THR A 200 1.47 15.34 -12.01
C THR A 200 2.78 16.06 -11.84
N ASP A 201 3.87 15.47 -12.33
CA ASP A 201 5.18 16.09 -12.36
C ASP A 201 5.60 16.53 -13.77
N SER A 202 6.55 17.47 -13.82
CA SER A 202 7.21 17.94 -15.04
C SER A 202 8.60 17.33 -15.24
N GLY A 203 8.85 16.14 -14.68
CA GLY A 203 10.13 15.43 -14.78
C GLY A 203 10.40 14.88 -16.19
N GLU A 204 11.46 14.07 -16.37
CA GLU A 204 11.80 13.49 -17.69
C GLU A 204 10.70 12.56 -18.27
N GLY A 205 9.66 12.25 -17.48
CA GLY A 205 8.67 11.24 -17.82
C GLY A 205 9.31 9.86 -17.93
N PHE A 206 8.54 8.91 -18.43
CA PHE A 206 8.98 7.54 -18.65
C PHE A 206 8.93 7.24 -20.15
N ASP A 207 10.02 6.74 -20.73
CA ASP A 207 9.99 6.18 -22.09
C ASP A 207 8.97 5.03 -22.12
N THR A 208 7.84 5.31 -22.77
CA THR A 208 6.54 4.65 -22.59
C THR A 208 6.55 3.13 -22.75
N ALA A 209 7.53 2.56 -23.47
CA ALA A 209 7.63 1.12 -23.65
C ALA A 209 8.48 0.44 -22.57
N GLN A 210 9.68 0.95 -22.25
CA GLN A 210 10.60 0.29 -21.32
C GLN A 210 10.32 0.64 -19.85
N ALA A 211 9.94 1.87 -19.56
CA ALA A 211 9.68 2.29 -18.19
C ALA A 211 8.33 1.78 -17.69
N SER A 212 7.31 1.66 -18.54
CA SER A 212 6.07 0.93 -18.21
C SER A 212 6.36 -0.53 -17.86
N LEU A 213 7.21 -1.22 -18.65
CA LEU A 213 7.66 -2.58 -18.36
C LEU A 213 8.50 -2.65 -17.08
N HIS A 214 9.38 -1.67 -16.83
CA HIS A 214 10.20 -1.60 -15.63
C HIS A 214 9.35 -1.39 -14.39
N TYR A 215 8.42 -0.42 -14.41
CA TYR A 215 7.46 -0.17 -13.33
C TYR A 215 6.50 -1.34 -13.12
N LEU A 216 5.96 -1.94 -14.18
CA LEU A 216 5.18 -3.19 -14.08
C LEU A 216 6.01 -4.34 -13.52
N SER A 217 7.33 -4.39 -13.78
CA SER A 217 8.23 -5.39 -13.19
C SER A 217 8.50 -5.13 -11.71
N LEU A 218 8.68 -3.86 -11.30
CA LEU A 218 8.85 -3.44 -9.90
C LEU A 218 7.57 -3.71 -9.09
N LEU A 219 6.40 -3.50 -9.72
CA LEU A 219 5.08 -3.82 -9.18
C LEU A 219 4.82 -5.33 -9.05
N ARG A 220 5.54 -6.18 -9.79
CA ARG A 220 5.42 -7.65 -9.73
C ARG A 220 6.49 -8.29 -8.84
N ASN A 221 7.68 -7.70 -8.73
CA ASN A 221 8.81 -8.29 -8.01
C ASN A 221 9.72 -7.22 -7.38
N PRO A 222 9.44 -6.77 -6.14
CA PRO A 222 10.15 -5.66 -5.50
C PRO A 222 11.63 -5.96 -5.19
N THR A 223 12.02 -7.23 -5.11
CA THR A 223 13.38 -7.68 -4.75
C THR A 223 14.43 -7.45 -5.84
N ARG A 224 14.02 -7.24 -7.10
CA ARG A 224 14.94 -6.97 -8.23
C ARG A 224 15.37 -5.52 -8.35
N ALA A 225 14.79 -4.61 -7.57
CA ALA A 225 14.94 -3.17 -7.77
C ALA A 225 16.31 -2.59 -7.37
N GLY A 226 17.06 -3.25 -6.46
CA GLY A 226 18.40 -2.84 -6.00
C GLY A 226 18.51 -1.43 -5.36
N THR A 227 17.46 -0.62 -5.47
CA THR A 227 17.36 0.79 -5.14
C THR A 227 15.92 0.97 -4.63
N GLY A 228 15.72 1.59 -3.47
CA GLY A 228 14.43 1.64 -2.77
C GLY A 228 13.22 2.23 -3.54
N LYS A 229 13.40 2.67 -4.80
CA LYS A 229 12.38 3.31 -5.66
C LYS A 229 11.20 2.40 -6.03
N GLY A 230 11.41 1.07 -6.11
CA GLY A 230 10.35 0.13 -6.51
C GLY A 230 9.33 -0.22 -5.40
N LEU A 231 9.70 0.00 -4.14
CA LEU A 231 8.89 -0.42 -2.99
C LEU A 231 7.73 0.53 -2.71
N GLY A 232 7.94 1.84 -2.90
CA GLY A 232 6.91 2.84 -2.62
C GLY A 232 5.66 2.64 -3.46
N LEU A 233 5.83 2.40 -4.76
CA LEU A 233 4.70 2.15 -5.65
C LEU A 233 4.07 0.77 -5.45
N PHE A 234 4.87 -0.25 -5.12
CA PHE A 234 4.35 -1.56 -4.71
C PHE A 234 3.42 -1.42 -3.50
N LEU A 235 3.79 -0.58 -2.54
CA LEU A 235 2.97 -0.28 -1.37
C LEU A 235 1.69 0.46 -1.74
N VAL A 236 1.78 1.53 -2.56
CA VAL A 236 0.57 2.22 -3.06
C VAL A 236 -0.38 1.23 -3.74
N ARG A 237 0.12 0.34 -4.58
CA ARG A 237 -0.68 -0.69 -5.24
C ARG A 237 -1.37 -1.62 -4.24
N ARG A 238 -0.64 -2.10 -3.23
CA ARG A 238 -1.20 -3.00 -2.22
C ARG A 238 -2.29 -2.34 -1.38
N ILE A 239 -2.11 -1.05 -1.05
CA ILE A 239 -3.15 -0.23 -0.42
C ILE A 239 -4.36 -0.11 -1.36
N CYS A 240 -4.14 0.15 -2.64
CA CYS A 240 -5.21 0.23 -3.63
C CYS A 240 -5.98 -1.09 -3.78
N GLU A 241 -5.29 -2.23 -3.83
CA GLU A 241 -5.92 -3.56 -3.87
C GLU A 241 -6.78 -3.81 -2.63
N ARG A 242 -6.27 -3.43 -1.45
CA ARG A 242 -6.98 -3.59 -0.18
C ARG A 242 -8.24 -2.75 -0.07
N PHE A 243 -8.17 -1.47 -0.41
CA PHE A 243 -9.32 -0.56 -0.33
C PHE A 243 -10.17 -0.53 -1.60
N ARG A 244 -9.81 -1.33 -2.59
CA ARG A 244 -10.42 -1.34 -3.92
C ARG A 244 -10.42 0.08 -4.51
N TRP A 245 -9.24 0.67 -4.60
CA TRP A 245 -8.96 1.90 -5.35
C TRP A 245 -8.23 1.53 -6.64
N THR A 246 -8.23 2.44 -7.61
CA THR A 246 -7.48 2.27 -8.85
C THR A 246 -6.29 3.21 -8.86
N LEU A 247 -5.09 2.64 -9.05
CA LEU A 247 -3.88 3.41 -9.34
C LEU A 247 -3.62 3.35 -10.85
N THR A 248 -3.56 4.52 -11.49
CA THR A 248 -3.18 4.67 -12.89
C THR A 248 -1.90 5.50 -12.98
N LEU A 249 -0.98 5.10 -13.85
CA LEU A 249 0.26 5.83 -14.13
C LEU A 249 0.32 6.10 -15.62
N GLU A 250 0.34 7.37 -16.00
CA GLU A 250 0.41 7.81 -17.39
C GLU A 250 1.67 8.65 -17.60
N SER A 251 2.42 8.35 -18.66
CA SER A 251 3.47 9.25 -19.15
C SER A 251 2.80 10.36 -19.95
N MET A 252 3.14 11.62 -19.68
CA MET A 252 2.52 12.75 -20.34
C MET A 252 3.15 12.97 -21.74
N PRO A 253 2.42 13.58 -22.70
CA PRO A 253 2.96 13.93 -24.02
C PRO A 253 4.09 14.97 -23.97
N THR A 254 4.12 15.77 -22.89
CA THR A 254 5.25 16.60 -22.46
C THR A 254 6.06 15.83 -21.41
N PRO A 255 7.37 16.07 -21.25
CA PRO A 255 8.15 15.40 -20.20
C PRO A 255 7.44 15.54 -18.84
N GLY A 256 7.10 14.38 -18.25
CA GLY A 256 6.41 14.29 -16.97
C GLY A 256 5.62 13.00 -16.76
N THR A 257 5.32 12.67 -15.50
CA THR A 257 4.42 11.55 -15.15
C THR A 257 3.17 12.05 -14.45
N ARG A 258 2.04 11.41 -14.72
CA ARG A 258 0.79 11.58 -13.97
C ARG A 258 0.43 10.29 -13.25
N ALA A 259 0.41 10.33 -11.92
CA ALA A 259 -0.12 9.27 -11.09
C ALA A 259 -1.51 9.64 -10.59
N GLU A 260 -2.49 8.74 -10.75
CA GLU A 260 -3.86 8.94 -10.34
C GLU A 260 -4.32 7.85 -9.37
N LEU A 261 -4.94 8.27 -8.27
CA LEU A 261 -5.67 7.42 -7.33
C LEU A 261 -7.15 7.72 -7.47
N ASP A 262 -7.91 6.77 -8.03
CA ASP A 262 -9.37 6.82 -8.10
C ASP A 262 -9.97 6.09 -6.88
N PHE A 263 -10.63 6.86 -6.02
CA PHE A 263 -11.28 6.36 -4.81
C PHE A 263 -12.72 5.87 -5.06
N ARG A 264 -13.27 6.04 -6.27
CA ARG A 264 -14.67 5.72 -6.60
C ARG A 264 -14.87 4.26 -7.02
N THR A 265 -13.84 3.61 -7.55
CA THR A 265 -13.98 2.36 -8.31
C THR A 265 -13.44 1.14 -7.58
N ARG A 266 -14.30 0.12 -7.46
CA ARG A 266 -14.02 -1.18 -6.82
C ARG A 266 -13.07 -2.15 -7.56
N LEU A 267 -12.44 -1.78 -8.69
CA LEU A 267 -11.53 -2.67 -9.44
C LEU A 267 -10.52 -1.87 -10.28
N VAL A 268 -9.26 -2.27 -10.22
CA VAL A 268 -8.12 -1.70 -10.96
C VAL A 268 -8.32 -1.87 -12.48
N GLN A 269 -8.28 -0.77 -13.23
CA GLN A 269 -8.14 -0.80 -14.70
C GLN A 269 -6.72 -0.39 -15.10
N TYR A 270 -6.05 -1.27 -15.83
CA TYR A 270 -4.84 -0.95 -16.58
C TYR A 270 -5.25 -0.35 -17.93
N ARG A 271 -4.76 0.84 -18.27
CA ARG A 271 -4.73 1.36 -19.64
C ARG A 271 -3.29 1.62 -20.02
#